data_AF-A0A6I3BGH8-F1
#
_entry.id   AF-A0A6I3BGH8-F1
#
_cell.length_a   1.000
_cell.length_b   1.000
_cell.length_c   1.000
_cell.angle_alpha   90.00
_cell.angle_beta   90.00
_cell.angle_gamma   90.00
#
_symmetry.space_group_name_H-M   'P 1'
#
loop_
_entity.id
_entity.type
_entity.pdbx_description
1 polymer ?
#
loop_
_entity_poly.entity_id
_entity_poly.type
_entity_poly.pdbx_seq_one_letter_code
_entity_poly.pdbx_strand_id
1 'polypeptide(L)'
;MSNGMALLSIFVLAVFVGFEVVSKVSSTLHTPLMSGANAIHGVILVGAIVVADHASNNVQLWLALVAIVLATINMVGGFVVTDRMLEMFKAKKK
;
A
#
# COMPACT_ATOMS: atom_id res chain seq x y z
N MET A 1 15.80 3.95 -23.75
CA MET A 1 16.31 3.86 -22.35
C MET A 1 16.51 2.40 -22.03
N SER A 2 17.61 2.01 -21.38
CA SER A 2 17.72 0.65 -20.82
C SER A 2 16.63 0.47 -19.76
N ASN A 3 16.14 -0.76 -19.57
CA ASN A 3 15.04 -1.03 -18.64
C ASN A 3 15.37 -0.54 -17.21
N GLY A 4 16.63 -0.67 -16.79
CA GLY A 4 17.12 -0.14 -15.50
C GLY A 4 17.08 1.39 -15.40
N MET A 5 17.43 2.11 -16.47
CA MET A 5 17.30 3.57 -16.47
C MET A 5 15.84 4.01 -16.40
N ALA A 6 14.93 3.29 -17.06
CA ALA A 6 13.50 3.57 -16.98
C ALA A 6 12.93 3.36 -15.57
N LEU A 7 13.24 2.23 -14.93
CA LEU A 7 12.81 1.97 -13.55
C LEU A 7 13.36 3.00 -12.56
N LEU A 8 14.63 3.41 -12.73
CA LEU A 8 15.22 4.45 -11.89
C LEU A 8 14.53 5.80 -12.08
N SER A 9 14.23 6.19 -13.33
CA SER A 9 13.48 7.41 -13.62
C SER A 9 12.08 7.36 -12.99
N ILE A 10 11.36 6.23 -13.13
CA ILE A 10 10.04 6.06 -12.51
C ILE A 10 10.14 6.18 -10.99
N PHE A 11 11.12 5.53 -10.37
CA PHE A 11 11.33 5.59 -8.93
C PHE A 11 11.57 7.02 -8.45
N VAL A 12 12.51 7.74 -9.07
CA VAL A 12 12.84 9.12 -8.70
C VAL A 12 11.62 10.03 -8.87
N LEU A 13 10.93 9.97 -10.02
CA LEU A 13 9.75 10.78 -10.26
C LEU A 13 8.60 10.44 -9.30
N ALA A 14 8.39 9.17 -8.97
CA ALA A 14 7.39 8.74 -7.98
C ALA A 14 7.67 9.31 -6.58
N VAL A 15 8.94 9.36 -6.17
CA VAL A 15 9.34 10.00 -4.89
C VAL A 15 9.01 11.50 -4.91
N PHE A 16 9.33 12.22 -5.98
CA PHE A 16 8.98 13.64 -6.12
C PHE A 16 7.46 13.86 -6.06
N VAL A 17 6.69 13.05 -6.77
CA VAL A 17 5.22 13.12 -6.75
C VAL A 17 4.68 12.84 -5.34
N GLY A 18 5.21 11.81 -4.66
CA GLY A 18 4.82 11.48 -3.29
C GLY A 18 5.05 12.63 -2.32
N PHE A 19 6.22 13.27 -2.39
CA PHE A 19 6.55 14.45 -1.58
C PHE A 19 5.58 15.60 -1.85
N GLU A 20 5.41 15.98 -3.12
CA GLU A 20 4.57 17.12 -3.52
C GLU A 20 3.10 16.95 -3.11
N VAL A 21 2.57 15.73 -3.21
CA VAL A 21 1.18 15.42 -2.83
C VAL A 21 1.01 15.44 -1.30
N VAL A 22 1.92 14.81 -0.55
CA VAL A 22 1.82 14.73 0.92
C VAL A 22 2.00 16.10 1.57
N SER A 23 2.90 16.94 1.05
CA SER A 23 3.14 18.30 1.57
C SER A 23 1.94 19.25 1.46
N LYS A 24 0.93 18.92 0.64
CA LYS A 24 -0.26 19.75 0.42
C LYS A 24 -1.51 19.27 1.15
N VAL A 25 -1.41 18.22 1.97
CA VAL A 25 -2.53 17.72 2.76
C VAL A 25 -2.80 18.63 3.97
N SER A 26 -4.08 18.91 4.24
CA SER A 26 -4.51 19.65 5.43
C SER A 26 -4.18 18.91 6.72
N SER A 27 -3.89 19.64 7.80
CA SER A 27 -3.50 19.06 9.09
C SER A 27 -4.56 18.13 9.70
N THR A 28 -5.83 18.37 9.41
CA THR A 28 -6.96 17.53 9.84
C THR A 28 -6.94 16.14 9.21
N LEU A 29 -6.27 15.98 8.07
CA LEU A 29 -6.22 14.74 7.30
C LEU A 29 -4.94 13.94 7.49
N HIS A 30 -3.97 14.37 8.32
CA HIS A 30 -2.72 13.61 8.50
C HIS A 30 -2.94 12.19 9.04
N THR A 31 -3.88 12.00 9.98
CA THR A 31 -4.18 10.67 10.53
C THR A 31 -4.89 9.77 9.52
N PRO A 32 -5.96 10.23 8.83
CA PRO A 32 -6.52 9.49 7.69
C PRO A 32 -5.49 9.21 6.58
N LEU A 33 -4.61 10.17 6.27
CA LEU A 33 -3.55 10.00 5.28
C LEU A 33 -2.55 8.93 5.68
N MET A 34 -2.12 8.91 6.95
CA MET A 34 -1.24 7.88 7.49
C MET A 34 -1.88 6.49 7.36
N SER A 35 -3.16 6.36 7.70
CA SER A 35 -3.92 5.12 7.52
C SER A 35 -4.05 4.73 6.03
N GLY A 36 -4.34 5.69 5.16
CA GLY A 36 -4.46 5.46 3.72
C GLY A 36 -3.16 5.02 3.07
N ALA A 37 -2.04 5.66 3.42
CA ALA A 37 -0.71 5.24 2.98
C ALA A 37 -0.38 3.83 3.49
N ASN A 38 -0.83 3.49 4.71
CA ASN A 38 -0.71 2.13 5.24
C ASN A 38 -1.52 1.09 4.43
N ALA A 39 -2.69 1.46 3.91
CA ALA A 39 -3.48 0.57 3.05
C ALA A 39 -2.84 0.36 1.67
N ILE A 40 -2.28 1.43 1.08
CA ILE A 40 -1.72 1.42 -0.28
C ILE A 40 -0.45 0.58 -0.37
N HIS A 41 0.45 0.64 0.64
CA HIS A 41 1.64 -0.20 0.64
C HIS A 41 1.33 -1.69 0.76
N GLY A 42 0.07 -2.05 1.11
CA GLY A 42 -0.48 -3.40 0.99
C GLY A 42 -0.35 -4.04 -0.40
N VAL A 43 0.04 -3.29 -1.44
CA VAL A 43 0.48 -3.80 -2.75
C VAL A 43 1.56 -4.90 -2.66
N ILE A 44 2.26 -5.01 -1.53
CA ILE A 44 3.14 -6.16 -1.22
C ILE A 44 2.47 -7.53 -1.44
N LEU A 45 1.12 -7.60 -1.40
CA LEU A 45 0.34 -8.79 -1.74
C LEU A 45 0.67 -9.32 -3.14
N VAL A 46 0.85 -8.42 -4.13
CA VAL A 46 1.22 -8.81 -5.50
C VAL A 46 2.59 -9.51 -5.51
N GLY A 47 3.55 -8.97 -4.76
CA GLY A 47 4.87 -9.58 -4.59
C GLY A 47 4.79 -10.95 -3.92
N ALA A 48 3.97 -11.08 -2.88
CA ALA A 48 3.77 -12.35 -2.17
C ALA A 48 3.15 -13.43 -3.08
N ILE A 49 2.21 -13.06 -3.96
CA ILE A 49 1.62 -13.97 -4.95
C ILE A 49 2.68 -14.42 -5.97
N VAL A 50 3.51 -13.51 -6.48
CA VAL A 50 4.60 -13.86 -7.41
C VAL A 50 5.62 -14.80 -6.75
N VAL A 51 5.94 -14.58 -5.47
CA VAL A 51 6.83 -15.48 -4.70
C VAL A 51 6.19 -16.86 -4.50
N ALA A 52 4.88 -16.92 -4.24
CA ALA A 52 4.17 -18.19 -4.12
C ALA A 52 4.20 -18.99 -5.43
N ASP A 53 4.02 -18.32 -6.57
CA ASP A 53 4.09 -18.93 -7.91
C ASP A 53 5.46 -19.58 -8.20
N HIS A 54 6.55 -18.99 -7.68
CA HIS A 54 7.92 -19.48 -7.88
C HIS A 54 8.42 -20.41 -6.76
N ALA A 55 7.55 -20.80 -5.81
CA ALA A 55 7.94 -21.66 -4.70
C ALA A 55 8.27 -23.08 -5.18
N SER A 56 9.51 -23.53 -4.92
CA SER A 56 10.01 -24.84 -5.36
C SER A 56 10.03 -25.91 -4.26
N ASN A 57 9.74 -25.54 -3.02
CA ASN A 57 9.68 -26.47 -1.89
C ASN A 57 8.61 -26.05 -0.87
N ASN A 58 8.28 -26.99 0.01
CA ASN A 58 7.21 -26.80 1.01
C ASN A 58 7.49 -25.65 1.97
N VAL A 59 8.75 -25.35 2.30
CA VAL A 59 9.10 -24.24 3.19
C VAL A 59 8.81 -22.90 2.53
N GLN A 60 9.22 -22.72 1.27
CA GLN A 60 8.93 -21.53 0.47
C GLN A 60 7.42 -21.33 0.30
N LEU A 61 6.68 -22.41 0.03
CA LEU A 61 5.22 -22.35 -0.12
C LEU A 61 4.54 -21.90 1.18
N TRP A 62 4.94 -22.46 2.33
CA TRP A 62 4.41 -22.06 3.63
C TRP A 62 4.72 -20.60 3.97
N LEU A 63 5.94 -20.14 3.72
CA LEU A 63 6.32 -18.74 3.93
C LEU A 63 5.52 -17.80 3.00
N ALA A 64 5.34 -18.16 1.74
CA ALA A 64 4.56 -17.38 0.79
C ALA A 64 3.08 -17.32 1.19
N LEU A 65 2.52 -18.43 1.68
CA LEU A 65 1.15 -18.48 2.18
C LEU A 65 0.96 -17.56 3.40
N VAL A 66 1.88 -17.59 4.36
CA VAL A 66 1.86 -16.67 5.52
C VAL A 66 2.01 -15.22 5.05
N ALA A 67 2.90 -14.94 4.11
CA ALA A 67 3.09 -13.60 3.55
C ALA A 67 1.82 -13.07 2.88
N ILE A 68 1.11 -13.90 2.09
CA ILE A 68 -0.17 -13.55 1.47
C ILE A 68 -1.22 -13.23 2.52
N VAL A 69 -1.34 -14.04 3.58
CA VAL A 69 -2.31 -13.79 4.67
C VAL A 69 -2.02 -12.47 5.37
N LEU A 70 -0.76 -12.23 5.76
CA LEU A 70 -0.36 -10.99 6.43
C LEU A 70 -0.54 -9.76 5.53
N ALA A 71 -0.17 -9.85 4.25
CA ALA A 71 -0.36 -8.78 3.28
C ALA A 71 -1.85 -8.47 3.07
N THR A 72 -2.70 -9.50 3.00
CA THR A 72 -4.15 -9.34 2.87
C THR A 72 -4.75 -8.65 4.09
N ILE A 73 -4.36 -9.06 5.31
CA ILE A 73 -4.81 -8.44 6.55
C ILE A 73 -4.40 -6.96 6.60
N ASN A 74 -3.15 -6.65 6.25
CA ASN A 74 -2.66 -5.27 6.22
C ASN A 74 -3.43 -4.41 5.20
N MET A 75 -3.59 -4.90 3.96
CA MET A 75 -4.31 -4.21 2.90
C MET A 75 -5.77 -3.95 3.28
N VAL A 76 -6.52 -5.01 3.62
CA VAL A 76 -7.95 -4.91 3.94
C VAL A 76 -8.17 -4.09 5.22
N GLY A 77 -7.40 -4.37 6.27
CA GLY A 77 -7.49 -3.61 7.53
C GLY A 77 -7.18 -2.13 7.33
N GLY A 78 -6.16 -1.81 6.54
CA GLY A 78 -5.81 -0.44 6.17
C GLY A 78 -6.97 0.29 5.47
N PHE A 79 -7.59 -0.33 4.45
CA PHE A 79 -8.70 0.28 3.73
C PHE A 79 -9.94 0.46 4.62
N VAL A 80 -10.30 -0.54 5.43
CA VAL A 80 -11.46 -0.46 6.35
C VAL A 80 -11.27 0.64 7.40
N VAL A 81 -10.08 0.75 7.98
CA VAL A 81 -9.78 1.79 8.99
C VAL A 81 -9.79 3.18 8.33
N THR A 82 -9.21 3.31 7.13
CA THR A 82 -9.18 4.58 6.40
C THR A 82 -10.59 5.04 6.04
N ASP A 83 -11.46 4.15 5.56
CA ASP A 83 -12.84 4.49 5.24
C ASP A 83 -13.59 5.00 6.49
N ARG A 84 -13.48 4.29 7.62
CA ARG A 84 -14.04 4.74 8.92
C ARG A 84 -13.51 6.11 9.34
N MET A 85 -12.23 6.39 9.12
CA MET A 85 -11.66 7.70 9.44
C MET A 85 -12.23 8.80 8.53
N LEU A 86 -12.39 8.52 7.24
CA LEU A 86 -12.94 9.48 6.27
C LEU A 86 -14.44 9.71 6.45
N GLU A 87 -15.18 8.73 6.99
CA GLU A 87 -16.59 8.90 7.36
C GLU A 87 -16.82 10.01 8.38
N MET A 88 -15.85 10.28 9.26
CA MET A 88 -15.94 11.36 10.25
C MET A 88 -15.98 12.77 9.62
N PHE A 89 -15.59 12.89 8.34
CA PHE A 89 -15.64 14.14 7.57
C PHE A 89 -16.89 14.28 6.71
N LYS A 90 -17.73 13.24 6.62
CA LYS A 90 -19.00 13.31 5.89
C LYS A 90 -19.99 14.16 6.70
N ALA A 91 -20.69 15.06 6.03
CA ALA A 91 -21.77 15.82 6.65
C ALA A 91 -22.84 14.85 7.19
N LYS A 92 -23.30 15.06 8.43
CA LYS A 92 -24.33 14.23 9.06
C LYS A 92 -25.58 14.26 8.18
N LYS A 93 -26.02 13.11 7.65
CA LYS A 93 -27.31 13.02 6.95
C LYS A 93 -28.40 13.51 7.92
N LYS A 94 -29.21 14.47 7.46
CA LYS A 94 -30.42 14.90 8.16
C LYS A 94 -31.42 13.76 8.24
#